data_AF-A0A8C2P6N5-F1
#
_entry.id   AF-A0A8C2P6N5-F1
#
_cell.length_a   1.000
_cell.length_b   1.000
_cell.length_c   1.000
_cell.angle_alpha   90.00
_cell.angle_beta   90.00
_cell.angle_gamma   90.00
#
_symmetry.space_group_name_H-M   'P 1'
#
loop_
_entity.id
_entity.type
_entity.pdbx_description
1 polymer ?
#
loop_
_entity_poly.entity_id
_entity_poly.type
_entity_poly.pdbx_seq_one_letter_code
_entity_poly.pdbx_strand_id
1 'polypeptide(L)'
;DPGQYLDTIKALRVRRLKLGAAQVPAQLLVAVLRALGYSRLKELTLEDLEVTGPTPPAPLEATGPALTTLSLRNVSWATGGAWLGELQQWLKPGLRALNIAQAHSLAFPCAGLSTFEALTTLDLSDNPSLGDSGLMAALCPNKFPALQYLALRNAGMETPSGVCAALAAARVQPQSLDLSHNSLRVTAPGATRCVWPSALSSLNLSFAGLEQVPKGLPPKLSVLDLSCNKLSREPRRDELPEVNVLTLDGNPFLDPGALQHQDDPMISGVVPACARSALTMGVSGTLALLQGARGFA
;
A
#
# COMPACT_ATOMS: atom_id res chain seq x y z
N ASP A 1 19.32 -37.39 -6.87
CA ASP A 1 19.76 -36.81 -8.16
C ASP A 1 19.21 -35.40 -8.28
N PRO A 2 20.06 -34.35 -8.39
CA PRO A 2 19.61 -32.97 -8.55
C PRO A 2 18.66 -32.76 -9.75
N GLY A 3 18.79 -33.57 -10.81
CA GLY A 3 17.92 -33.48 -11.99
C GLY A 3 16.46 -33.81 -11.69
N GLN A 4 16.21 -34.80 -10.83
CA GLN A 4 14.87 -35.28 -10.50
C GLN A 4 14.03 -34.22 -9.76
N TYR A 5 14.65 -33.42 -8.88
CA TYR A 5 13.97 -32.33 -8.19
C TYR A 5 13.60 -31.19 -9.15
N LEU A 6 14.47 -30.91 -10.12
CA LEU A 6 14.26 -29.84 -11.09
C LEU A 6 13.10 -30.16 -12.04
N ASP A 7 12.99 -31.40 -12.49
CA ASP A 7 11.84 -31.86 -13.30
C ASP A 7 10.53 -31.83 -12.50
N THR A 8 10.60 -32.17 -11.21
CA THR A 8 9.46 -32.05 -10.30
C THR A 8 8.99 -30.60 -10.19
N ILE A 9 9.91 -29.65 -9.98
CA ILE A 9 9.59 -28.22 -9.86
C ILE A 9 9.01 -27.65 -11.16
N LYS A 10 9.56 -28.04 -12.32
CA LYS A 10 9.00 -27.67 -13.63
C LYS A 10 7.58 -28.18 -13.84
N ALA A 11 7.28 -29.37 -13.30
CA ALA A 11 5.95 -29.98 -13.40
C ALA A 11 4.92 -29.35 -12.45
N LEU A 12 5.35 -28.62 -11.41
CA LEU A 12 4.45 -27.95 -10.47
C LEU A 12 3.55 -26.95 -11.20
N ARG A 13 2.24 -27.10 -11.00
CA ARG A 13 1.21 -26.18 -11.52
C ARG A 13 0.93 -25.01 -10.58
N VAL A 14 1.78 -24.81 -9.57
CA VAL A 14 1.65 -23.73 -8.58
C VAL A 14 1.83 -22.38 -9.27
N ARG A 15 0.82 -21.52 -9.16
CA ARG A 15 0.84 -20.14 -9.69
C ARG A 15 0.96 -19.09 -8.59
N ARG A 16 0.55 -19.42 -7.38
CA ARG A 16 0.52 -18.52 -6.22
C ARG A 16 1.14 -19.25 -5.04
N LEU A 17 2.06 -18.60 -4.35
CA LEU A 17 2.76 -19.16 -3.20
C LEU A 17 2.80 -18.11 -2.10
N LYS A 18 2.40 -18.51 -0.89
CA LYS A 18 2.57 -17.71 0.33
C LYS A 18 3.56 -18.43 1.23
N LEU A 19 4.61 -17.73 1.67
CA LEU A 19 5.59 -18.19 2.64
C LEU A 19 5.53 -17.25 3.83
N GLY A 20 5.52 -17.79 5.04
CA GLY A 20 5.41 -16.94 6.21
C GLY A 20 5.61 -17.61 7.55
N ALA A 21 5.54 -16.80 8.61
CA ALA A 21 5.69 -17.20 10.00
C ALA A 21 7.00 -17.97 10.27
N ALA A 22 8.11 -17.42 9.78
CA ALA A 22 9.42 -18.08 9.86
C ALA A 22 10.59 -17.11 9.90
N GLN A 23 11.65 -17.52 10.61
CA GLN A 23 12.96 -16.91 10.49
C GLN A 23 13.75 -17.71 9.44
N VAL A 24 14.22 -17.04 8.38
CA VAL A 24 14.82 -17.70 7.21
C VAL A 24 16.16 -17.06 6.88
N PRO A 25 17.26 -17.82 6.82
CA PRO A 25 18.53 -17.30 6.32
C PRO A 25 18.38 -16.81 4.87
N ALA A 26 18.93 -15.64 4.56
CA ALA A 26 18.87 -15.03 3.23
C ALA A 26 19.36 -15.97 2.11
N GLN A 27 20.37 -16.79 2.41
CA GLN A 27 20.88 -17.82 1.51
C GLN A 27 19.82 -18.86 1.12
N LEU A 28 19.00 -19.29 2.07
CA LEU A 28 17.94 -20.27 1.83
C LEU A 28 16.78 -19.65 1.07
N LEU A 29 16.38 -18.41 1.42
CA LEU A 29 15.36 -17.67 0.69
C LEU A 29 15.75 -17.51 -0.78
N VAL A 30 16.99 -17.11 -1.04
CA VAL A 30 17.52 -16.97 -2.39
C VAL A 30 17.57 -18.32 -3.12
N ALA A 31 17.97 -19.40 -2.45
CA ALA A 31 17.96 -20.74 -3.05
C ALA A 31 16.54 -21.16 -3.48
N VAL A 32 15.53 -20.86 -2.65
CA VAL A 32 14.12 -21.08 -2.97
C VAL A 32 13.69 -20.22 -4.16
N LEU A 33 14.05 -18.94 -4.21
CA LEU A 33 13.74 -18.08 -5.37
C LEU A 33 14.35 -18.64 -6.66
N ARG A 34 15.60 -19.10 -6.65
CA ARG A 34 16.22 -19.74 -7.83
C ARG A 34 15.47 -21.00 -8.25
N ALA A 35 15.12 -21.86 -7.31
CA ALA A 35 14.34 -23.06 -7.60
C ALA A 35 12.98 -22.72 -8.23
N LEU A 36 12.29 -21.72 -7.67
CA LEU A 36 11.02 -21.21 -8.20
C LEU A 36 11.17 -20.56 -9.57
N GLY A 37 12.38 -20.15 -9.98
CA GLY A 37 12.70 -19.69 -11.33
C GLY A 37 12.40 -20.69 -12.44
N TYR A 38 12.46 -22.00 -12.14
CA TYR A 38 12.09 -23.07 -13.07
C TYR A 38 10.59 -23.39 -13.06
N SER A 39 9.85 -22.83 -12.11
CA SER A 39 8.43 -23.07 -11.95
C SER A 39 7.58 -22.13 -12.81
N ARG A 40 6.27 -22.32 -12.71
CA ARG A 40 5.25 -21.52 -13.39
C ARG A 40 4.65 -20.42 -12.50
N LEU A 41 5.30 -20.12 -11.37
CA LEU A 41 4.86 -19.16 -10.36
C LEU A 41 4.65 -17.75 -10.94
N LYS A 42 3.60 -17.08 -10.49
CA LYS A 42 3.22 -15.72 -10.91
C LYS A 42 3.03 -14.78 -9.73
N GLU A 43 2.60 -15.29 -8.59
CA GLU A 43 2.36 -14.50 -7.39
C GLU A 43 3.13 -15.08 -6.22
N LEU A 44 3.92 -14.24 -5.56
CA LEU A 44 4.64 -14.60 -4.35
C LEU A 44 4.23 -13.66 -3.22
N THR A 45 3.86 -14.23 -2.09
CA THR A 45 3.58 -13.50 -0.85
C THR A 45 4.57 -13.96 0.22
N LEU A 46 5.27 -13.00 0.82
CA LEU A 46 6.14 -13.18 1.97
C LEU A 46 5.50 -12.45 3.15
N GLU A 47 5.21 -13.17 4.23
CA GLU A 47 4.43 -12.63 5.35
C GLU A 47 5.00 -13.07 6.69
N ASP A 48 5.21 -12.14 7.63
CA ASP A 48 5.76 -12.45 8.96
C ASP A 48 7.08 -13.24 8.87
N LEU A 49 8.02 -12.70 8.10
CA LEU A 49 9.33 -13.30 7.87
C LEU A 49 10.45 -12.45 8.45
N GLU A 50 11.40 -13.10 9.10
CA GLU A 50 12.67 -12.49 9.51
C GLU A 50 13.81 -13.06 8.66
N VAL A 51 14.31 -12.25 7.72
CA VAL A 51 15.39 -12.66 6.81
C VAL A 51 16.75 -12.32 7.43
N THR A 52 17.48 -13.36 7.81
CA THR A 52 18.74 -13.23 8.56
C THR A 52 19.98 -13.45 7.69
N GLY A 53 21.09 -12.82 8.11
CA GLY A 53 22.38 -12.94 7.42
C GLY A 53 22.44 -12.20 6.08
N PRO A 54 23.64 -12.14 5.47
CA PRO A 54 23.83 -11.41 4.22
C PRO A 54 23.22 -12.16 3.04
N THR A 55 22.64 -11.42 2.10
CA THR A 55 22.28 -11.96 0.79
C THR A 55 23.54 -12.39 0.03
N PRO A 56 23.54 -13.58 -0.59
CA PRO A 56 24.65 -13.98 -1.46
C PRO A 56 24.81 -13.01 -2.64
N PRO A 57 26.02 -12.92 -3.23
CA PRO A 57 26.28 -12.00 -4.34
C PRO A 57 25.36 -12.26 -5.54
N ALA A 58 25.08 -11.19 -6.28
CA ALA A 58 24.20 -11.18 -7.42
C ALA A 58 24.57 -12.29 -8.44
N PRO A 59 23.57 -12.99 -9.01
CA PRO A 59 23.85 -13.96 -10.06
C PRO A 59 24.23 -13.24 -11.37
N LEU A 60 24.99 -13.90 -12.24
CA LEU A 60 25.32 -13.38 -13.58
C LEU A 60 24.08 -13.18 -14.46
N GLU A 61 23.02 -13.97 -14.22
CA GLU A 61 21.74 -13.87 -14.90
C GLU A 61 20.57 -13.93 -13.91
N ALA A 62 19.44 -13.32 -14.26
CA ALA A 62 18.22 -13.36 -13.46
C ALA A 62 17.65 -14.79 -13.37
N THR A 63 17.99 -15.47 -12.28
CA THR A 63 17.69 -16.90 -12.04
C THR A 63 16.37 -17.14 -11.30
N GLY A 64 15.69 -16.10 -10.84
CA GLY A 64 14.45 -16.25 -10.06
C GLY A 64 13.16 -16.31 -10.88
N PRO A 65 12.00 -16.30 -10.19
CA PRO A 65 10.69 -16.46 -10.81
C PRO A 65 10.30 -15.26 -11.66
N ALA A 66 9.55 -15.51 -12.75
CA ALA A 66 8.91 -14.49 -13.58
C ALA A 66 7.56 -14.08 -12.97
N LEU A 67 7.64 -13.35 -11.85
CA LEU A 67 6.48 -12.89 -11.09
C LEU A 67 5.74 -11.77 -11.81
N THR A 68 4.41 -11.80 -11.65
CA THR A 68 3.51 -10.70 -11.99
C THR A 68 3.19 -9.88 -10.74
N THR A 69 3.05 -10.55 -9.58
CA THR A 69 2.74 -9.90 -8.31
C THR A 69 3.72 -10.36 -7.23
N LEU A 70 4.24 -9.42 -6.46
CA LEU A 70 5.02 -9.66 -5.25
C LEU A 70 4.35 -8.92 -4.10
N SER A 71 4.10 -9.61 -3.00
CA SER A 71 3.53 -9.04 -1.78
C SER A 71 4.40 -9.34 -0.59
N LEU A 72 4.71 -8.32 0.19
CA LEU A 72 5.53 -8.38 1.40
C LEU A 72 4.71 -7.77 2.53
N ARG A 73 4.52 -8.51 3.63
CA ARG A 73 3.85 -8.00 4.82
C ARG A 73 4.68 -8.37 6.05
N ASN A 74 5.07 -7.39 6.85
CA ASN A 74 5.83 -7.62 8.07
C ASN A 74 7.08 -8.50 7.82
N VAL A 75 7.91 -8.07 6.85
CA VAL A 75 9.15 -8.75 6.50
C VAL A 75 10.33 -7.87 6.91
N SER A 76 11.22 -8.43 7.74
CA SER A 76 12.46 -7.77 8.15
C SER A 76 13.67 -8.36 7.45
N TRP A 77 14.69 -7.54 7.24
CA TRP A 77 15.89 -7.89 6.49
C TRP A 77 17.13 -7.43 7.24
N ALA A 78 18.15 -8.29 7.32
CA ALA A 78 19.43 -7.95 7.92
C ALA A 78 20.14 -6.76 7.23
N THR A 79 19.88 -6.54 5.94
CA THR A 79 20.55 -5.50 5.12
C THR A 79 19.90 -4.12 5.23
N GLY A 80 18.89 -3.96 6.09
CA GLY A 80 18.23 -2.67 6.32
C GLY A 80 17.61 -2.13 5.03
N GLY A 81 17.77 -0.84 4.72
CA GLY A 81 17.11 -0.18 3.57
C GLY A 81 17.52 -0.69 2.17
N ALA A 82 18.60 -1.48 2.04
CA ALA A 82 19.06 -2.00 0.75
C ALA A 82 18.26 -3.22 0.24
N TRP A 83 17.38 -3.78 1.09
CA TRP A 83 16.72 -5.07 0.87
C TRP A 83 15.99 -5.17 -0.49
N LEU A 84 15.31 -4.11 -0.93
CA LEU A 84 14.53 -4.15 -2.17
C LEU A 84 15.43 -4.26 -3.40
N GLY A 85 16.55 -3.55 -3.41
CA GLY A 85 17.54 -3.61 -4.49
C GLY A 85 18.20 -4.99 -4.56
N GLU A 86 18.54 -5.57 -3.41
CA GLU A 86 19.09 -6.93 -3.33
C GLU A 86 18.08 -7.99 -3.79
N LEU A 87 16.83 -7.90 -3.32
CA LEU A 87 15.77 -8.82 -3.73
C LEU A 87 15.52 -8.75 -5.25
N GLN A 88 15.56 -7.55 -5.82
CA GLN A 88 15.34 -7.33 -7.25
C GLN A 88 16.37 -8.08 -8.13
N GLN A 89 17.60 -8.27 -7.67
CA GLN A 89 18.63 -9.06 -8.39
C GLN A 89 18.24 -10.53 -8.56
N TRP A 90 17.34 -11.03 -7.72
CA TRP A 90 16.85 -12.40 -7.73
C TRP A 90 15.48 -12.53 -8.38
N LEU A 91 14.99 -11.51 -9.09
CA LEU A 91 13.71 -11.54 -9.79
C LEU A 91 13.91 -11.31 -11.27
N LYS A 92 13.12 -11.99 -12.11
CA LYS A 92 13.10 -11.65 -13.53
C LYS A 92 12.36 -10.33 -13.74
N PRO A 93 12.72 -9.53 -14.77
CA PRO A 93 11.97 -8.34 -15.12
C PRO A 93 10.53 -8.72 -15.52
N GLY A 94 9.59 -7.80 -15.33
CA GLY A 94 8.17 -8.00 -15.68
C GLY A 94 7.20 -8.00 -14.51
N LEU A 95 7.66 -7.67 -13.30
CA LEU A 95 6.79 -7.45 -12.14
C LEU A 95 5.80 -6.30 -12.46
N ARG A 96 4.50 -6.56 -12.24
CA ARG A 96 3.42 -5.60 -12.51
C ARG A 96 2.82 -4.99 -11.25
N ALA A 97 2.75 -5.78 -10.17
CA ALA A 97 2.23 -5.34 -8.89
C ALA A 97 3.22 -5.64 -7.75
N LEU A 98 3.50 -4.62 -6.95
CA LEU A 98 4.35 -4.70 -5.77
C LEU A 98 3.58 -4.15 -4.57
N ASN A 99 3.34 -5.00 -3.59
CA ASN A 99 2.63 -4.64 -2.36
C ASN A 99 3.60 -4.78 -1.18
N ILE A 100 3.76 -3.72 -0.40
CA ILE A 100 4.65 -3.69 0.75
C ILE A 100 3.89 -3.10 1.94
N ALA A 101 3.65 -3.91 2.95
CA ALA A 101 2.93 -3.55 4.16
C ALA A 101 3.80 -3.83 5.40
N GLN A 102 3.68 -3.00 6.43
CA GLN A 102 4.39 -3.14 7.70
C GLN A 102 5.90 -3.36 7.50
N ALA A 103 6.51 -2.60 6.59
CA ALA A 103 7.93 -2.67 6.35
C ALA A 103 8.72 -1.99 7.47
N HIS A 104 9.84 -2.59 7.86
CA HIS A 104 10.73 -1.97 8.86
C HIS A 104 11.41 -0.70 8.31
N SER A 105 11.70 -0.66 7.00
CA SER A 105 12.24 0.51 6.31
C SER A 105 11.82 0.53 4.84
N LEU A 106 11.37 1.71 4.39
CA LEU A 106 11.06 2.05 2.99
C LEU A 106 12.01 3.12 2.43
N ALA A 107 13.05 3.50 3.18
CA ALA A 107 14.07 4.43 2.73
C ALA A 107 15.08 3.69 1.84
N PHE A 108 14.80 3.61 0.54
CA PHE A 108 15.61 2.85 -0.39
C PHE A 108 16.85 3.64 -0.87
N PRO A 109 18.04 3.03 -0.90
CA PRO A 109 19.18 3.56 -1.63
C PRO A 109 18.88 3.54 -3.14
N CYS A 110 18.42 4.66 -3.70
CA CYS A 110 17.95 4.71 -5.09
C CYS A 110 19.02 4.37 -6.14
N ALA A 111 20.30 4.49 -5.80
CA ALA A 111 21.40 4.06 -6.66
C ALA A 111 21.47 2.53 -6.81
N GLY A 112 21.08 1.78 -5.79
CA GLY A 112 21.06 0.31 -5.79
C GLY A 112 19.78 -0.31 -6.34
N LEU A 113 18.75 0.51 -6.60
CA LEU A 113 17.46 0.05 -7.13
C LEU A 113 17.50 0.07 -8.66
N SER A 114 17.12 -1.04 -9.31
CA SER A 114 16.97 -1.07 -10.77
C SER A 114 15.58 -0.58 -11.18
N THR A 115 15.42 -0.11 -12.42
CA THR A 115 14.13 0.40 -12.90
C THR A 115 13.09 -0.72 -12.98
N PHE A 116 11.88 -0.45 -12.49
CA PHE A 116 10.73 -1.32 -12.63
C PHE A 116 9.92 -0.96 -13.89
N GLU A 117 10.38 -1.44 -15.04
CA GLU A 117 9.82 -1.09 -16.36
C GLU A 117 8.34 -1.43 -16.55
N ALA A 118 7.87 -2.52 -15.92
CA ALA A 118 6.53 -3.05 -16.11
C ALA A 118 5.59 -2.83 -14.91
N LEU A 119 6.06 -2.16 -13.84
CA LEU A 119 5.30 -2.03 -12.61
C LEU A 119 4.20 -0.99 -12.77
N THR A 120 2.97 -1.46 -12.85
CA THR A 120 1.76 -0.64 -13.00
C THR A 120 1.10 -0.32 -11.65
N THR A 121 1.36 -1.14 -10.63
CA THR A 121 0.71 -1.05 -9.32
C THR A 121 1.76 -1.10 -8.23
N LEU A 122 1.79 -0.05 -7.41
CA LEU A 122 2.60 0.03 -6.21
C LEU A 122 1.66 0.30 -5.03
N ASP A 123 1.67 -0.61 -4.07
CA ASP A 123 0.87 -0.50 -2.87
C ASP A 123 1.80 -0.45 -1.66
N LEU A 124 1.85 0.72 -1.01
CA LEU A 124 2.59 0.95 0.23
C LEU A 124 1.63 1.15 1.41
N SER A 125 0.43 0.59 1.33
CA SER A 125 -0.54 0.65 2.41
C SER A 125 -0.06 -0.07 3.67
N ASP A 126 -0.63 0.27 4.83
CA ASP A 126 -0.27 -0.28 6.15
C ASP A 126 1.19 0.00 6.55
N ASN A 127 1.71 1.18 6.21
CA ASN A 127 3.00 1.68 6.68
C ASN A 127 2.81 3.01 7.42
N PRO A 128 2.24 3.02 8.63
CA PRO A 128 1.79 4.24 9.31
C PRO A 128 2.92 5.25 9.63
N SER A 129 4.17 4.80 9.61
CA SER A 129 5.36 5.65 9.82
C SER A 129 5.97 6.19 8.52
N LEU A 130 5.40 5.91 7.34
CA LEU A 130 5.96 6.34 6.06
C LEU A 130 5.92 7.88 5.94
N GLY A 131 4.74 8.48 6.03
CA GLY A 131 4.58 9.95 5.95
C GLY A 131 5.05 10.57 4.62
N ASP A 132 4.83 11.88 4.47
CA ASP A 132 5.13 12.59 3.22
C ASP A 132 6.64 12.57 2.90
N SER A 133 7.50 12.68 3.92
CA SER A 133 8.97 12.64 3.78
C SER A 133 9.52 11.24 3.51
N GLY A 134 8.96 10.20 4.14
CA GLY A 134 9.34 8.83 3.83
C GLY A 134 8.86 8.40 2.46
N LEU A 135 7.70 8.88 1.99
CA LEU A 135 7.25 8.67 0.61
C LEU A 135 8.24 9.26 -0.40
N MET A 136 8.76 10.46 -0.14
CA MET A 136 9.81 11.08 -0.95
C MET A 136 11.07 10.20 -1.04
N ALA A 137 11.44 9.53 0.06
CA ALA A 137 12.57 8.60 0.09
C ALA A 137 12.27 7.23 -0.56
N ALA A 138 11.01 6.77 -0.51
CA ALA A 138 10.59 5.50 -1.09
C ALA A 138 10.42 5.57 -2.62
N LEU A 139 9.91 6.69 -3.13
CA LEU A 139 9.72 6.90 -4.57
C LEU A 139 11.01 7.37 -5.24
N CYS A 140 11.87 6.42 -5.56
CA CYS A 140 13.12 6.71 -6.26
C CYS A 140 12.89 7.35 -7.65
N PRO A 141 13.58 8.47 -7.98
CA PRO A 141 13.37 9.18 -9.24
C PRO A 141 13.57 8.31 -10.47
N ASN A 142 12.60 8.34 -11.38
CA ASN A 142 12.57 7.59 -12.65
C ASN A 142 12.62 6.05 -12.51
N LYS A 143 12.43 5.48 -11.30
CA LYS A 143 12.46 4.01 -11.11
C LYS A 143 11.12 3.33 -11.38
N PHE A 144 10.03 4.08 -11.52
CA PHE A 144 8.68 3.56 -11.71
C PHE A 144 7.98 4.20 -12.92
N PRO A 145 8.52 4.07 -14.15
CA PRO A 145 8.05 4.82 -15.32
C PRO A 145 6.64 4.44 -15.79
N ALA A 146 6.20 3.21 -15.53
CA ALA A 146 4.91 2.68 -15.99
C ALA A 146 3.81 2.71 -14.91
N LEU A 147 4.04 3.38 -13.77
CA LEU A 147 3.14 3.32 -12.63
C LEU A 147 1.79 3.98 -12.95
N GLN A 148 0.70 3.24 -12.76
CA GLN A 148 -0.68 3.70 -13.02
C GLN A 148 -1.49 3.83 -11.73
N TYR A 149 -1.32 2.91 -10.79
CA TYR A 149 -2.03 2.89 -9.52
C TYR A 149 -1.04 2.94 -8.36
N LEU A 150 -1.20 3.97 -7.51
CA LEU A 150 -0.45 4.12 -6.27
C LEU A 150 -1.42 4.09 -5.09
N ALA A 151 -1.23 3.13 -4.19
CA ALA A 151 -1.98 3.02 -2.95
C ALA A 151 -1.11 3.36 -1.74
N LEU A 152 -1.60 4.26 -0.90
CA LEU A 152 -0.95 4.77 0.30
C LEU A 152 -1.94 4.75 1.47
N ARG A 153 -2.74 3.68 1.61
CA ARG A 153 -3.77 3.62 2.65
C ARG A 153 -3.13 3.40 4.02
N ASN A 154 -3.56 4.13 5.05
CA ASN A 154 -2.97 3.99 6.38
C ASN A 154 -1.42 4.05 6.34
N ALA A 155 -0.89 5.01 5.59
CA ALA A 155 0.55 5.20 5.36
C ALA A 155 1.11 6.44 6.09
N GLY A 156 0.32 7.03 7.00
CA GLY A 156 0.72 8.22 7.74
C GLY A 156 0.83 9.49 6.88
N MET A 157 0.17 9.52 5.72
CA MET A 157 0.16 10.72 4.87
C MET A 157 -0.51 11.87 5.63
N GLU A 158 0.09 13.06 5.59
CA GLU A 158 -0.42 14.21 6.34
C GLU A 158 -1.24 15.15 5.46
N THR A 159 -0.78 15.41 4.25
CA THR A 159 -1.45 16.36 3.34
C THR A 159 -1.42 15.90 1.89
N PRO A 160 -2.48 16.14 1.09
CA PRO A 160 -2.44 15.88 -0.36
C PRO A 160 -1.31 16.64 -1.07
N SER A 161 -0.97 17.85 -0.62
CA SER A 161 0.11 18.64 -1.21
C SER A 161 1.50 18.05 -0.97
N GLY A 162 1.76 17.47 0.20
CA GLY A 162 3.02 16.77 0.48
C GLY A 162 3.17 15.52 -0.40
N VAL A 163 2.09 14.75 -0.57
CA VAL A 163 2.07 13.62 -1.51
C VAL A 163 2.34 14.08 -2.94
N CYS A 164 1.69 15.16 -3.38
CA CYS A 164 1.93 15.73 -4.70
C CYS A 164 3.41 16.12 -4.89
N ALA A 165 4.04 16.74 -3.89
CA ALA A 165 5.45 17.11 -3.96
C ALA A 165 6.37 15.87 -4.10
N ALA A 166 6.07 14.80 -3.37
CA ALA A 166 6.78 13.52 -3.49
C ALA A 166 6.65 12.91 -4.90
N LEU A 167 5.44 12.91 -5.48
CA LEU A 167 5.19 12.43 -6.84
C LEU A 167 5.97 13.25 -7.89
N ALA A 168 5.95 14.57 -7.75
CA ALA A 168 6.65 15.47 -8.67
C ALA A 168 8.17 15.28 -8.63
N ALA A 169 8.75 15.17 -7.42
CA ALA A 169 10.19 14.92 -7.25
C ALA A 169 10.62 13.55 -7.80
N ALA A 170 9.79 12.53 -7.63
CA ALA A 170 10.04 11.19 -8.15
C ALA A 170 9.75 11.05 -9.67
N ARG A 171 9.08 12.04 -10.26
CA ARG A 171 8.58 12.05 -11.66
C ARG A 171 7.65 10.88 -11.95
N VAL A 172 6.78 10.57 -11.00
CA VAL A 172 5.82 9.47 -11.09
C VAL A 172 4.47 10.03 -11.55
N GLN A 173 3.84 9.36 -12.52
CA GLN A 173 2.63 9.85 -13.20
C GLN A 173 1.44 8.87 -13.04
N PRO A 174 0.96 8.61 -11.81
CA PRO A 174 -0.14 7.66 -11.61
C PRO A 174 -1.45 8.20 -12.18
N GLN A 175 -2.27 7.30 -12.70
CA GLN A 175 -3.65 7.59 -13.12
C GLN A 175 -4.62 7.58 -11.94
N SER A 176 -4.31 6.78 -10.91
CA SER A 176 -5.14 6.58 -9.73
C SER A 176 -4.29 6.64 -8.47
N LEU A 177 -4.74 7.43 -7.50
CA LEU A 177 -4.11 7.60 -6.21
C LEU A 177 -5.11 7.32 -5.08
N ASP A 178 -4.73 6.45 -4.17
CA ASP A 178 -5.55 6.09 -3.01
C ASP A 178 -4.85 6.53 -1.72
N LEU A 179 -5.43 7.54 -1.05
CA LEU A 179 -4.98 8.08 0.23
C LEU A 179 -5.97 7.78 1.35
N SER A 180 -6.89 6.83 1.14
CA SER A 180 -7.90 6.50 2.15
C SER A 180 -7.27 6.02 3.46
N HIS A 181 -8.00 6.14 4.57
CA HIS A 181 -7.53 5.72 5.91
C HIS A 181 -6.26 6.43 6.40
N ASN A 182 -5.93 7.62 5.89
CA ASN A 182 -4.90 8.48 6.48
C ASN A 182 -5.55 9.58 7.30
N SER A 183 -4.91 10.04 8.37
CA SER A 183 -5.37 11.20 9.15
C SER A 183 -4.99 12.52 8.46
N LEU A 184 -5.63 12.81 7.33
CA LEU A 184 -5.30 13.95 6.48
C LEU A 184 -5.69 15.27 7.16
N ARG A 185 -4.77 16.23 7.12
CA ARG A 185 -4.97 17.59 7.65
C ARG A 185 -5.31 18.55 6.52
N VAL A 186 -6.03 19.62 6.87
CA VAL A 186 -6.29 20.72 5.93
C VAL A 186 -4.96 21.44 5.64
N THR A 187 -4.61 21.52 4.37
CA THR A 187 -3.41 22.23 3.91
C THR A 187 -3.43 23.70 4.38
N ALA A 188 -2.37 24.14 5.06
CA ALA A 188 -2.25 25.50 5.56
C ALA A 188 -2.29 26.55 4.43
N PRO A 189 -2.85 27.75 4.66
CA PRO A 189 -2.77 28.85 3.71
C PRO A 189 -1.30 29.17 3.39
N GLY A 190 -0.93 29.20 2.11
CA GLY A 190 0.45 29.46 1.67
C GLY A 190 1.31 28.23 1.43
N ALA A 191 0.76 27.01 1.54
CA ALA A 191 1.47 25.81 1.12
C ALA A 191 1.89 25.89 -0.35
N THR A 192 3.10 25.39 -0.64
CA THR A 192 3.70 25.41 -1.97
C THR A 192 2.75 24.83 -2.99
N ARG A 193 2.46 25.60 -4.05
CA ARG A 193 1.69 25.13 -5.20
C ARG A 193 2.41 23.93 -5.79
N CYS A 194 1.79 22.77 -5.71
CA CYS A 194 2.28 21.57 -6.36
C CYS A 194 1.56 21.34 -7.69
N VAL A 195 2.30 20.86 -8.68
CA VAL A 195 1.74 20.44 -9.97
C VAL A 195 1.45 18.96 -9.88
N TRP A 196 0.16 18.61 -9.83
CA TRP A 196 -0.26 17.22 -9.83
C TRP A 196 0.12 16.53 -11.14
N PRO A 197 0.35 15.21 -11.10
CA PRO A 197 0.51 14.40 -12.29
C PRO A 197 -0.61 14.64 -13.31
N SER A 198 -0.25 14.94 -14.55
CA SER A 198 -1.23 15.25 -15.60
C SER A 198 -2.12 14.06 -15.99
N ALA A 199 -1.65 12.84 -15.72
CA ALA A 199 -2.40 11.61 -15.95
C ALA A 199 -3.40 11.28 -14.82
N LEU A 200 -3.32 11.96 -13.68
CA LEU A 200 -4.14 11.66 -12.51
C LEU A 200 -5.61 11.95 -12.81
N SER A 201 -6.45 10.93 -12.66
CA SER A 201 -7.88 10.99 -12.98
C SER A 201 -8.77 10.46 -11.86
N SER A 202 -8.23 9.65 -10.94
CA SER A 202 -8.95 9.11 -9.80
C SER A 202 -8.20 9.42 -8.51
N LEU A 203 -8.90 9.99 -7.53
CA LEU A 203 -8.37 10.27 -6.21
C LEU A 203 -9.34 9.78 -5.13
N ASN A 204 -8.84 8.92 -4.24
CA ASN A 204 -9.60 8.44 -3.09
C ASN A 204 -9.09 9.08 -1.79
N LEU A 205 -9.96 9.84 -1.12
CA LEU A 205 -9.74 10.51 0.17
C LEU A 205 -10.77 10.05 1.22
N SER A 206 -11.36 8.87 1.04
CA SER A 206 -12.35 8.31 1.98
C SER A 206 -11.72 7.90 3.31
N PHE A 207 -12.50 7.87 4.38
CA PHE A 207 -12.02 7.46 5.71
C PHE A 207 -10.82 8.26 6.22
N ALA A 208 -10.68 9.52 5.77
CA ALA A 208 -9.50 10.32 6.05
C ALA A 208 -9.67 11.29 7.25
N GLY A 209 -10.85 11.27 7.89
CA GLY A 209 -11.17 12.14 9.01
C GLY A 209 -11.28 13.63 8.63
N LEU A 210 -11.48 13.94 7.34
CA LEU A 210 -11.52 15.31 6.83
C LEU A 210 -12.75 16.05 7.35
N GLU A 211 -12.54 17.19 7.99
CA GLU A 211 -13.62 18.10 8.42
C GLU A 211 -13.98 19.13 7.33
N GLN A 212 -13.06 19.36 6.40
CA GLN A 212 -13.22 20.26 5.25
C GLN A 212 -12.53 19.64 4.04
N VAL A 213 -12.95 20.04 2.82
CA VAL A 213 -12.25 19.62 1.60
C VAL A 213 -10.83 20.22 1.58
N PRO A 214 -9.78 19.41 1.41
CA PRO A 214 -8.41 19.90 1.36
C PRO A 214 -8.21 20.90 0.22
N LYS A 215 -7.42 21.95 0.48
CA LYS A 215 -6.99 22.86 -0.58
C LYS A 215 -5.87 22.24 -1.40
N GLY A 216 -5.78 22.63 -2.67
CA GLY A 216 -4.71 22.21 -3.57
C GLY A 216 -4.92 20.81 -4.16
N LEU A 217 -6.17 20.36 -4.30
CA LEU A 217 -6.50 19.17 -5.09
C LEU A 217 -6.21 19.41 -6.59
N PRO A 218 -6.03 18.33 -7.39
CA PRO A 218 -5.91 18.45 -8.84
C PRO A 218 -7.11 19.20 -9.42
N PRO A 219 -6.94 20.11 -10.39
CA PRO A 219 -8.03 20.95 -10.89
C PRO A 219 -9.15 20.16 -11.59
N LYS A 220 -8.83 18.99 -12.15
CA LYS A 220 -9.77 18.13 -12.86
C LYS A 220 -9.53 16.67 -12.49
N LEU A 221 -10.61 15.94 -12.22
CA LEU A 221 -10.62 14.51 -11.94
C LEU A 221 -11.82 13.86 -12.65
N SER A 222 -11.72 12.58 -12.97
CA SER A 222 -12.88 11.77 -13.36
C SER A 222 -13.62 11.27 -12.13
N VAL A 223 -12.89 10.86 -11.10
CA VAL A 223 -13.44 10.28 -9.87
C VAL A 223 -12.77 10.94 -8.65
N LEU A 224 -13.60 11.43 -7.73
CA LEU A 224 -13.18 11.89 -6.41
C LEU A 224 -14.05 11.21 -5.35
N ASP A 225 -13.42 10.44 -4.48
CA ASP A 225 -14.10 9.83 -3.33
C ASP A 225 -13.76 10.60 -2.05
N LEU A 226 -14.77 11.21 -1.44
CA LEU A 226 -14.72 11.94 -0.18
C LEU A 226 -15.66 11.31 0.87
N SER A 227 -16.11 10.07 0.65
CA SER A 227 -17.02 9.35 1.54
C SER A 227 -16.41 9.10 2.93
N CYS A 228 -17.27 8.91 3.92
CA CYS A 228 -16.90 8.51 5.27
C CYS A 228 -15.85 9.43 5.92
N ASN A 229 -16.02 10.74 5.71
CA ASN A 229 -15.26 11.80 6.36
C ASN A 229 -16.12 12.50 7.44
N LYS A 230 -15.64 13.61 7.96
CA LYS A 230 -16.28 14.40 9.03
C LYS A 230 -16.82 15.74 8.50
N LEU A 231 -17.20 15.80 7.23
CA LEU A 231 -17.71 17.03 6.62
C LEU A 231 -19.04 17.41 7.28
N SER A 232 -19.10 18.59 7.90
CA SER A 232 -20.30 19.08 8.62
C SER A 232 -21.24 19.90 7.74
N ARG A 233 -20.82 20.22 6.52
CA ARG A 233 -21.65 20.85 5.48
C ARG A 233 -21.30 20.29 4.11
N GLU A 234 -22.23 20.45 3.18
CA GLU A 234 -21.97 20.15 1.79
C GLU A 234 -20.82 21.03 1.23
N PRO A 235 -19.83 20.45 0.52
CA PRO A 235 -18.78 21.21 -0.13
C PRO A 235 -19.32 22.15 -1.20
N ARG A 236 -18.76 23.37 -1.27
CA ARG A 236 -19.15 24.32 -2.32
C ARG A 236 -18.45 23.98 -3.64
N ARG A 237 -19.03 24.45 -4.75
CA ARG A 237 -18.47 24.22 -6.09
C ARG A 237 -17.06 24.78 -6.25
N ASP A 238 -16.73 25.88 -5.59
CA ASP A 238 -15.40 26.50 -5.60
C ASP A 238 -14.36 25.78 -4.71
N GLU A 239 -14.81 24.88 -3.84
CA GLU A 239 -13.95 24.07 -2.96
C GLU A 239 -13.58 22.72 -3.60
N LEU A 240 -14.34 22.31 -4.62
CA LEU A 240 -14.18 21.06 -5.33
C LEU A 240 -13.48 21.26 -6.68
N PRO A 241 -12.71 20.28 -7.15
CA PRO A 241 -12.22 20.28 -8.52
C PRO A 241 -13.36 19.99 -9.51
N GLU A 242 -13.09 20.21 -10.81
CA GLU A 242 -13.99 19.71 -11.85
C GLU A 242 -13.98 18.18 -11.81
N VAL A 243 -15.13 17.57 -11.49
CA VAL A 243 -15.24 16.12 -11.30
C VAL A 243 -16.49 15.54 -11.96
N ASN A 244 -16.36 14.36 -12.57
CA ASN A 244 -17.49 13.65 -13.19
C ASN A 244 -18.27 12.81 -12.16
N VAL A 245 -17.55 12.07 -11.32
CA VAL A 245 -18.11 11.19 -10.28
C VAL A 245 -17.57 11.62 -8.92
N LEU A 246 -18.47 12.10 -8.06
CA LEU A 246 -18.16 12.53 -6.70
C LEU A 246 -18.94 11.68 -5.70
N THR A 247 -18.22 11.03 -4.77
CA THR A 247 -18.82 10.24 -3.70
C THR A 247 -18.69 10.97 -2.37
N LEU A 248 -19.80 11.20 -1.67
CA LEU A 248 -19.85 11.92 -0.38
C LEU A 248 -20.55 11.14 0.74
N ASP A 249 -20.97 9.90 0.47
CA ASP A 249 -21.76 9.09 1.40
C ASP A 249 -21.09 8.94 2.77
N GLY A 250 -21.89 8.89 3.84
CA GLY A 250 -21.39 8.68 5.20
C GLY A 250 -20.74 9.91 5.86
N ASN A 251 -20.82 11.09 5.25
CA ASN A 251 -20.49 12.36 5.90
C ASN A 251 -21.66 12.88 6.77
N PRO A 252 -21.39 13.51 7.92
CA PRO A 252 -22.42 14.02 8.85
C PRO A 252 -23.46 14.95 8.23
N PHE A 253 -23.11 15.74 7.20
CA PHE A 253 -24.07 16.67 6.60
C PHE A 253 -25.21 15.97 5.83
N LEU A 254 -25.04 14.71 5.42
CA LEU A 254 -26.07 13.93 4.72
C LEU A 254 -27.08 13.29 5.68
N ASP A 255 -26.65 13.01 6.90
CA ASP A 255 -27.51 12.49 7.98
C ASP A 255 -27.09 13.09 9.33
N PRO A 256 -27.58 14.30 9.66
CA PRO A 256 -27.25 14.97 10.92
C PRO A 256 -27.71 14.19 12.16
N GLY A 257 -28.70 13.30 12.00
CA GLY A 257 -29.26 12.47 13.07
C GLY A 257 -28.37 11.26 13.42
N ALA A 258 -27.51 10.82 12.50
CA ALA A 258 -26.58 9.69 12.74
C ALA A 258 -25.59 9.95 13.89
N LEU A 259 -25.25 11.21 14.16
CA LEU A 259 -24.40 11.60 15.31
C LEU A 259 -25.09 11.38 16.67
N GLN A 260 -26.43 11.37 16.72
CA GLN A 260 -27.19 11.14 17.96
C GLN A 260 -27.35 9.64 18.27
N HIS A 261 -27.19 8.76 17.27
CA HIS A 261 -27.34 7.32 17.42
C HIS A 261 -26.05 6.57 17.79
N GLN A 262 -24.91 7.26 17.88
CA GLN A 262 -23.65 6.64 18.31
C GLN A 262 -23.59 6.33 19.82
N ASP A 263 -24.49 6.92 20.63
CA ASP A 263 -24.54 6.71 22.09
C ASP A 263 -25.42 5.51 22.51
N ASP A 264 -26.16 4.85 21.60
CA ASP A 264 -27.04 3.72 21.94
C ASP A 264 -26.92 2.57 20.91
N PRO A 265 -26.03 1.58 21.12
CA PRO A 265 -25.68 0.58 20.11
C PRO A 265 -26.74 -0.52 19.88
N MET A 266 -27.96 -0.38 20.40
CA MET A 266 -28.96 -1.47 20.43
C MET A 266 -30.31 -1.19 19.74
N ILE A 267 -30.54 -0.02 19.11
CA ILE A 267 -31.89 0.31 18.56
C ILE A 267 -31.93 0.67 17.07
N SER A 268 -30.91 0.34 16.25
CA SER A 268 -31.07 0.53 14.80
C SER A 268 -30.45 -0.62 13.99
N GLY A 269 -31.31 -1.40 13.35
CA GLY A 269 -30.93 -2.39 12.32
C GLY A 269 -30.43 -1.74 11.01
N VAL A 270 -30.21 -0.42 11.02
CA VAL A 270 -29.61 0.32 9.90
C VAL A 270 -28.09 0.21 10.02
N VAL A 271 -27.48 -0.56 9.13
CA VAL A 271 -26.02 -0.61 9.00
C VAL A 271 -25.52 0.77 8.54
N PRO A 272 -24.66 1.46 9.30
CA PRO A 272 -24.12 2.75 8.89
C PRO A 272 -23.45 2.64 7.52
N ALA A 273 -23.57 3.67 6.66
CA ALA A 273 -22.97 3.68 5.32
C ALA A 273 -21.46 3.30 5.35
N CYS A 274 -20.77 3.68 6.41
CA CYS A 274 -19.34 3.43 6.61
C CYS A 274 -19.01 2.08 7.29
N ALA A 275 -20.00 1.37 7.84
CA ALA A 275 -19.80 0.07 8.50
C ALA A 275 -19.59 -1.08 7.50
N ARG A 276 -20.02 -0.93 6.25
CA ARG A 276 -19.79 -1.94 5.19
C ARG A 276 -18.37 -1.91 4.61
N SER A 277 -17.71 -0.75 4.65
CA SER A 277 -16.39 -0.57 4.02
C SER A 277 -15.21 -0.92 4.93
N ALA A 278 -15.42 -1.02 6.26
CA ALA A 278 -14.38 -1.43 7.21
C ALA A 278 -14.05 -2.95 7.14
N LEU A 279 -14.87 -3.75 6.46
CA LEU A 279 -14.76 -5.22 6.42
C LEU A 279 -13.81 -5.76 5.34
N THR A 280 -13.15 -4.91 4.55
CA THR A 280 -12.03 -5.35 3.68
C THR A 280 -10.73 -5.52 4.45
N MET A 281 -10.71 -5.18 5.75
CA MET A 281 -9.66 -5.57 6.66
C MET A 281 -9.73 -7.06 6.93
N GLY A 282 -8.77 -7.80 6.39
CA GLY A 282 -8.50 -9.17 6.81
C GLY A 282 -8.31 -9.20 8.32
N VAL A 283 -9.30 -9.73 9.03
CA VAL A 283 -9.26 -9.95 10.47
C VAL A 283 -8.18 -11.01 10.72
N SER A 284 -6.97 -10.56 11.02
CA SER A 284 -5.98 -11.41 11.68
C SER A 284 -6.43 -11.54 13.13
N GLY A 285 -7.05 -12.68 13.42
CA GLY A 285 -7.61 -12.96 14.73
C GLY A 285 -6.52 -13.03 15.79
N THR A 286 -6.49 -12.04 16.67
CA THR A 286 -5.98 -12.21 18.03
C THR A 286 -7.18 -12.42 18.95
N LEU A 287 -7.30 -13.65 19.42
CA LEU A 287 -8.21 -14.04 20.49
C LEU A 287 -7.86 -13.21 21.73
N ALA A 288 -8.68 -12.21 22.04
CA ALA A 288 -8.71 -11.62 23.37
C ALA A 288 -9.27 -12.67 24.33
N LEU A 289 -8.40 -13.30 25.12
CA LEU A 289 -8.78 -14.15 26.24
C LEU A 289 -9.49 -13.28 27.29
N LEU A 290 -10.82 -13.31 27.27
CA LEU A 290 -11.66 -12.92 28.38
C LEU A 290 -11.40 -13.89 29.54
N GLN A 291 -10.54 -13.49 30.49
CA GLN A 291 -10.53 -14.13 31.81
C GLN A 291 -11.68 -13.57 32.64
N GLY A 292 -12.77 -14.32 32.67
CA GLY A 292 -13.82 -14.18 33.66
C GLY A 292 -14.24 -15.55 34.17
N ALA A 293 -13.85 -15.88 35.41
CA ALA A 293 -14.76 -16.34 36.47
C ALA A 293 -14.02 -16.97 37.67
N ARG A 294 -14.25 -16.34 38.84
CA ARG A 294 -14.58 -16.93 40.16
C ARG A 294 -13.61 -17.89 40.86
N GLY A 295 -13.25 -17.50 42.08
CA GLY A 295 -12.95 -18.41 43.20
C GLY A 295 -13.40 -17.76 44.50
N PHE A 296 -14.39 -18.38 45.15
CA PHE A 296 -14.90 -18.03 46.48
C PHE A 296 -13.84 -18.26 47.57
N ALA A 297 -13.75 -17.34 48.52
CA ALA A 297 -13.56 -17.58 49.96
C ALA A 297 -14.06 -16.35 50.71
#